data_AF-W0JQD1-F1
#
_entry.id   AF-W0JQD1-F1
#
_cell.length_a   1.000
_cell.length_b   1.000
_cell.length_c   1.000
_cell.angle_alpha   90.00
_cell.angle_beta   90.00
_cell.angle_gamma   90.00
#
_symmetry.space_group_name_H-M   'P 1'
#
loop_
_entity.id
_entity.type
_entity.pdbx_description
1 polymer ?
#
loop_
_entity_poly.entity_id
_entity_poly.type
_entity_poly.pdbx_seq_one_letter_code
_entity_poly.pdbx_strand_id
1 'polypeptide(L)'
;MTVLSTEDEGKFLMDIRGEQIGIVTEVDAIEQVAFVDPEPNLTNAWIQSLGFGEAGEDDIKVPADNVETVTDSELRVDADLSSE
;
A
#
# COMPACT_ATOMS: atom_id res chain seq x y z
N MET A 1 -10.56 11.55 7.56
CA MET A 1 -9.98 10.54 8.44
C MET A 1 -10.26 9.21 7.79
N THR A 2 -9.26 8.72 7.09
CA THR A 2 -9.29 7.46 6.36
C THR A 2 -9.03 6.35 7.36
N VAL A 3 -9.78 5.26 7.28
CA VAL A 3 -9.53 4.07 8.11
C VAL A 3 -8.99 3.01 7.18
N LEU A 4 -7.81 2.48 7.50
CA LEU A 4 -7.21 1.36 6.80
C LEU A 4 -7.65 0.06 7.45
N SER A 5 -8.04 -0.92 6.63
CA SER A 5 -8.36 -2.28 7.08
C SER A 5 -7.63 -3.31 6.19
N THR A 6 -7.61 -4.57 6.62
CA THR A 6 -7.06 -5.68 5.82
C THR A 6 -7.78 -5.86 4.47
N GLU A 7 -8.92 -5.18 4.26
CA GLU A 7 -9.61 -5.12 2.97
C GLU A 7 -8.87 -4.22 1.95
N ASP A 8 -7.95 -3.39 2.42
CA ASP A 8 -7.09 -2.54 1.58
C ASP A 8 -5.82 -3.27 1.10
N GLU A 9 -5.60 -4.50 1.56
CA GLU A 9 -4.50 -5.36 1.11
C GLU A 9 -4.67 -5.76 -0.37
N GLY A 10 -3.58 -5.70 -1.14
CA GLY A 10 -3.56 -5.96 -2.57
C GLY A 10 -4.00 -4.80 -3.45
N LYS A 11 -4.40 -3.66 -2.87
CA LYS A 11 -4.74 -2.45 -3.64
C LYS A 11 -3.49 -1.73 -4.14
N PHE A 12 -3.66 -0.93 -5.19
CA PHE A 12 -2.57 -0.14 -5.75
C PHE A 12 -2.37 1.14 -4.95
N LEU A 13 -1.14 1.42 -4.51
CA LEU A 13 -0.79 2.72 -3.98
C LEU A 13 -0.46 3.66 -5.13
N MET A 14 -1.17 4.77 -5.19
CA MET A 14 -0.97 5.83 -6.18
C MET A 14 -0.68 7.16 -5.50
N ASP A 15 0.10 7.98 -6.17
CA ASP A 15 0.29 9.37 -5.83
C ASP A 15 -0.91 10.24 -6.27
N ILE A 16 -1.04 11.46 -5.73
CA ILE A 16 -1.98 12.48 -6.20
C ILE A 16 -1.83 12.80 -7.70
N ARG A 17 -0.65 12.57 -8.30
CA ARG A 17 -0.41 12.73 -9.73
C ARG A 17 -0.94 11.56 -10.57
N GLY A 18 -1.43 10.50 -9.92
CA GLY A 18 -1.87 9.26 -10.57
C GLY A 18 -0.72 8.35 -11.00
N GLU A 19 0.47 8.53 -10.40
CA GLU A 19 1.60 7.63 -10.59
C GLU A 19 1.50 6.47 -9.61
N GLN A 20 1.66 5.23 -10.11
CA GLN A 20 1.68 4.05 -9.24
C GLN A 20 3.00 4.03 -8.48
N ILE A 21 2.92 4.11 -7.16
CA ILE A 21 4.07 3.99 -6.26
C ILE A 21 4.37 2.51 -5.98
N GLY A 22 3.32 1.69 -5.81
CA GLY A 22 3.48 0.28 -5.44
C GLY A 22 2.16 -0.47 -5.25
N ILE A 23 2.24 -1.63 -4.57
CA ILE A 23 1.07 -2.45 -4.18
C ILE A 23 1.09 -2.64 -2.67
N VAL A 24 -0.07 -2.49 -2.04
CA VAL A 24 -0.26 -2.78 -0.61
C VAL A 24 -0.12 -4.29 -0.40
N THR A 25 0.89 -4.73 0.34
CA THR A 25 1.13 -6.13 0.68
C THR A 25 0.39 -6.53 1.96
N GLU A 26 0.41 -5.64 2.96
CA GLU A 26 -0.18 -5.85 4.28
C GLU A 26 -0.76 -4.55 4.84
N VAL A 27 -1.77 -4.64 5.71
CA VAL A 27 -2.31 -3.50 6.45
C VAL A 27 -2.43 -3.80 7.94
N ASP A 28 -1.73 -3.01 8.74
CA ASP A 28 -1.89 -3.00 10.19
C ASP A 28 -3.06 -2.08 10.57
N ALA A 29 -4.22 -2.67 10.83
CA ALA A 29 -5.41 -1.94 11.27
C ALA A 29 -5.30 -1.42 12.72
N ILE A 30 -4.35 -1.92 13.52
CA ILE A 30 -4.13 -1.46 14.91
C ILE A 30 -3.30 -0.18 14.90
N GLU A 31 -2.19 -0.19 14.15
CA GLU A 31 -1.31 0.97 13.99
C GLU A 31 -1.79 1.94 12.90
N GLN A 32 -2.79 1.53 12.10
CA GLN A 32 -3.29 2.28 10.94
C GLN A 32 -2.19 2.58 9.92
N VAL A 33 -1.43 1.54 9.55
CA VAL A 33 -0.30 1.62 8.61
C VAL A 33 -0.46 0.59 7.50
N ALA A 34 -0.37 1.02 6.25
CA ALA A 34 -0.26 0.13 5.08
C ALA A 34 1.22 -0.11 4.74
N PHE A 35 1.55 -1.35 4.41
CA PHE A 35 2.86 -1.74 3.90
C PHE A 35 2.78 -1.88 2.38
N VAL A 36 3.68 -1.22 1.67
CA VAL A 36 3.61 -1.08 0.23
C VAL A 36 4.92 -1.50 -0.41
N ASP A 37 4.86 -2.48 -1.31
CA ASP A 37 5.97 -2.91 -2.14
C ASP A 37 6.11 -1.99 -3.37
N PRO A 38 7.18 -1.17 -3.47
CA PRO A 38 7.39 -0.25 -4.59
C PRO A 38 7.98 -0.93 -5.84
N GLU A 39 8.55 -2.12 -5.68
CA GLU A 39 9.16 -2.88 -6.78
C GLU A 39 8.49 -4.25 -6.89
N PRO A 40 7.25 -4.32 -7.41
CA PRO A 40 6.57 -5.59 -7.64
C PRO A 40 7.33 -6.35 -8.72
N ASN A 41 8.37 -7.07 -8.31
CA ASN A 41 9.18 -7.86 -9.19
C ASN A 41 8.27 -8.97 -9.73
N LEU A 42 8.13 -9.03 -11.06
CA LEU A 42 7.34 -10.07 -11.74
C LEU A 42 7.78 -11.50 -11.38
N THR A 43 8.95 -11.69 -10.75
CA THR A 43 9.35 -12.97 -10.16
C THR A 43 8.46 -13.44 -9.01
N ASN A 44 7.73 -12.53 -8.35
CA ASN A 44 6.70 -12.84 -7.35
C ASN A 44 5.27 -12.87 -7.93
N ALA A 45 5.09 -12.72 -9.25
CA ALA A 45 3.78 -12.76 -9.93
C ALA A 45 3.01 -14.11 -9.79
N TRP A 46 3.56 -15.06 -9.02
CA TRP A 46 3.07 -16.42 -8.82
C TRP A 46 3.05 -16.86 -7.35
N ILE A 47 2.69 -16.00 -6.40
CA ILE A 47 1.94 -16.47 -5.21
C ILE A 47 0.44 -16.33 -5.50
N GLN A 48 0.03 -16.77 -6.69
CA GLN A 48 -1.37 -16.95 -7.10
C GLN A 48 -1.97 -18.27 -6.57
N SER A 49 -1.49 -18.79 -5.43
CA SER A 49 -1.95 -20.10 -4.93
C SER A 49 -2.47 -20.09 -3.50
N LEU A 50 -1.93 -19.29 -2.58
CA LEU A 50 -2.30 -19.36 -1.15
C LEU A 50 -2.19 -17.96 -0.55
N GLY A 51 -3.27 -17.50 0.09
CA GLY A 51 -3.53 -16.10 0.36
C GLY A 51 -2.51 -15.37 1.25
N PHE A 52 -2.47 -14.05 1.04
CA PHE A 52 -1.84 -13.00 1.85
C PHE A 52 -0.31 -13.08 1.84
N GLY A 53 0.31 -12.24 1.01
CA GLY A 53 1.77 -12.08 0.97
C GLY A 53 2.24 -11.37 2.23
N GLU A 54 3.30 -11.88 2.86
CA GLU A 54 3.95 -11.21 3.98
C GLU A 54 4.57 -9.89 3.51
N ALA A 55 4.43 -8.82 4.31
CA ALA A 55 5.25 -7.63 4.16
C ALA A 55 6.73 -8.03 4.28
N GLY A 56 7.51 -7.75 3.25
CA GLY A 56 8.95 -7.87 3.24
C GLY A 56 9.65 -6.74 4.00
N GLU A 57 10.97 -6.87 4.17
CA GLU A 57 11.79 -5.85 4.84
C GLU A 57 11.97 -4.57 4.00
N ASP A 58 11.69 -4.63 2.70
CA ASP A 58 11.81 -3.51 1.76
C ASP A 58 10.49 -2.72 1.57
N ASP A 59 9.40 -3.12 2.26
CA ASP A 59 8.11 -2.45 2.15
C ASP A 59 8.10 -1.04 2.78
N ILE A 60 7.45 -0.12 2.07
CA ILE A 60 7.23 1.26 2.50
C ILE A 60 6.04 1.30 3.45
N LYS A 61 6.26 1.84 4.66
CA LYS A 61 5.21 2.07 5.65
C LYS A 61 4.48 3.38 5.36
N VAL A 62 3.19 3.28 5.08
CA VAL A 62 2.30 4.40 4.76
C VAL A 62 1.23 4.51 5.84
N PRO A 63 1.36 5.48 6.77
CA PRO A 63 0.32 5.76 7.75
C PRO A 63 -0.98 6.21 7.08
N ALA A 64 -2.13 5.84 7.64
CA ALA A 64 -3.46 6.28 7.19
C ALA A 64 -3.60 7.81 7.13
N ASP A 65 -2.86 8.54 7.97
CA ASP A 65 -2.80 10.01 7.95
C ASP A 65 -2.22 10.58 6.66
N ASN A 66 -1.37 9.82 5.95
CA ASN A 66 -0.85 10.22 4.63
C ASN A 66 -1.80 9.82 3.48
N VAL A 67 -2.81 8.99 3.77
CA VAL A 67 -3.77 8.51 2.77
C VAL A 67 -4.92 9.51 2.66
N GLU A 68 -4.88 10.29 1.58
CA GLU A 68 -5.89 11.30 1.28
C GLU A 68 -7.22 10.64 0.90
N THR A 69 -7.18 9.62 0.05
CA THR A 69 -8.37 8.94 -0.46
C THR A 69 -8.15 7.44 -0.58
N VAL A 70 -9.07 6.65 -0.04
CA VAL A 70 -9.17 5.20 -0.30
C VAL A 70 -10.33 4.95 -1.24
N THR A 71 -10.06 4.23 -2.32
CA THR A 71 -11.08 3.75 -3.24
C THR A 71 -11.20 2.23 -3.15
N ASP A 72 -12.11 1.66 -3.95
CA ASP A 72 -12.31 0.20 -4.02
C ASP A 72 -11.07 -0.53 -4.57
N SER A 73 -10.25 0.13 -5.40
CA SER A 73 -9.13 -0.52 -6.11
C SER A 73 -7.76 0.14 -5.90
N GLU A 74 -7.73 1.40 -5.45
CA GLU A 74 -6.50 2.18 -5.26
C GLU A 74 -6.55 3.03 -3.99
N LEU A 75 -5.39 3.21 -3.36
CA LEU A 75 -5.15 4.18 -2.29
C LEU A 75 -4.38 5.35 -2.88
N ARG A 76 -4.81 6.58 -2.58
CA ARG A 76 -4.09 7.79 -2.93
C ARG A 76 -3.48 8.43 -1.71
N VAL A 77 -2.18 8.70 -1.82
CA VAL A 77 -1.45 9.49 -0.83
C VAL A 77 -1.17 10.88 -1.38
N ASP A 78 -1.28 11.89 -0.52
CA ASP A 78 -0.77 13.22 -0.83
C ASP A 78 0.74 13.14 -0.66
N ALA A 79 1.46 12.72 -1.71
CA ALA A 79 2.90 12.56 -1.61
C ALA A 79 3.56 13.94 -1.54
N ASP A 80 3.74 14.41 -0.32
CA ASP A 80 4.96 15.09 0.10
C ASP A 80 5.81 14.15 0.99
N LEU A 81 5.91 12.87 0.61
CA LEU A 81 6.87 11.94 1.24
C LEU A 81 8.33 12.21 0.81
N SER A 82 8.57 13.34 0.15
CA SER A 82 9.87 13.72 -0.44
C SER A 82 10.69 14.70 0.41
N SER A 83 10.19 15.19 1.54
CA SER A 83 10.81 16.32 2.24
C SER A 83 10.70 16.22 3.77
N GLU A 84 11.62 15.50 4.40
CA GLU A 84 12.27 15.97 5.64
C GLU A 84 13.69 15.39 5.79
#